data_AF-A0A7C2ZVV3-F1
#
_entry.id   AF-A0A7C2ZVV3-F1
#
_cell.length_a   1.000
_cell.length_b   1.000
_cell.length_c   1.000
_cell.angle_alpha   90.00
_cell.angle_beta   90.00
_cell.angle_gamma   90.00
#
_symmetry.space_group_name_H-M   'P 1'
#
loop_
_entity.id
_entity.type
_entity.pdbx_description
1 polymer ?
#
loop_
_entity_poly.entity_id
_entity_poly.type
_entity_poly.pdbx_seq_one_letter_code
_entity_poly.pdbx_strand_id
1 'polypeptide(L)' 'MRFKTLDTVVLNKDVPGFGLKKGDLGAVVQVYEPDGLEVEFVTASGRTVAVVTLN' A
#
# COMPACT_ATOMS: atom_id res chain seq x y z
N MET A 1 -15.37 3.11 -7.04
CA MET A 1 -14.14 3.33 -6.24
C MET A 1 -12.94 3.39 -7.18
N ARG A 2 -11.94 4.21 -6.87
CA ARG A 2 -10.78 4.44 -7.76
C ARG A 2 -9.79 3.26 -7.79
N PHE A 3 -9.85 2.39 -6.79
CA PHE A 3 -8.98 1.22 -6.62
C PHE A 3 -9.83 -0.01 -6.26
N LYS A 4 -9.31 -1.20 -6.55
CA LYS A 4 -9.88 -2.51 -6.18
C LYS A 4 -8.79 -3.41 -5.58
N THR A 5 -9.21 -4.47 -4.90
CA THR A 5 -8.30 -5.52 -4.42
C THR A 5 -7.46 -6.07 -5.59
N LEU A 6 -6.18 -6.32 -5.31
CA LEU A 6 -5.12 -6.73 -6.24
C LEU A 6 -4.66 -5.65 -7.24
N ASP A 7 -5.14 -4.41 -7.14
CA ASP A 7 -4.50 -3.31 -7.87
C ASP A 7 -3.11 -3.05 -7.30
N THR A 8 -2.15 -2.82 -8.21
CA THR A 8 -0.84 -2.31 -7.86
C THR A 8 -0.90 -0.79 -7.72
N VAL A 9 -0.37 -0.26 -6.62
CA VAL A 9 -0.36 1.17 -6.31
C VAL A 9 1.05 1.63 -5.96
N VAL A 10 1.27 2.95 -6.07
CA VAL A 10 2.53 3.60 -5.71
C VAL A 10 2.26 4.67 -4.68
N LEU A 11 3.05 4.72 -3.61
CA LEU A 11 2.94 5.78 -2.61
C LEU A 11 3.24 7.14 -3.22
N ASN A 12 2.36 8.12 -2.97
CA ASN A 12 2.53 9.50 -3.39
C ASN A 12 3.22 10.39 -2.33
N LYS A 13 3.37 9.88 -1.10
CA LYS A 13 3.99 10.53 0.06
C LYS A 13 4.74 9.48 0.90
N ASP A 14 5.71 9.93 1.69
CA ASP A 14 6.41 9.07 2.65
C ASP A 14 5.46 8.58 3.76
N VAL A 15 5.72 7.38 4.29
CA VAL A 15 5.07 6.86 5.51
C VAL A 15 6.17 6.46 6.51
N PRO A 16 6.74 7.44 7.25
CA PRO A 16 7.96 7.22 8.02
C PRO A 16 7.86 6.14 9.10
N GLY A 17 6.67 5.93 9.68
CA GLY A 17 6.46 4.92 10.72
C GLY A 17 6.72 3.47 10.28
N PHE A 18 6.67 3.22 8.96
CA PHE A 18 6.95 1.91 8.36
C PHE A 18 8.21 1.92 7.49
N GLY A 19 8.98 3.02 7.51
CA GLY A 19 10.15 3.19 6.64
C GLY A 19 9.84 3.31 5.15
N LEU A 20 8.56 3.45 4.77
CA LEU A 20 8.13 3.53 3.38
C LEU A 20 8.31 4.95 2.82
N LYS A 21 8.66 5.02 1.54
CA LYS A 21 8.96 6.25 0.81
C LYS A 21 7.98 6.47 -0.32
N LYS A 22 7.80 7.74 -0.68
CA LYS A 22 7.15 8.10 -1.94
C LYS A 22 7.83 7.34 -3.09
N GLY A 23 7.05 6.69 -3.93
CA GLY A 23 7.54 5.85 -5.02
C GLY A 23 7.56 4.35 -4.71
N ASP A 24 7.39 3.94 -3.45
CA ASP A 24 7.29 2.51 -3.12
C ASP A 24 6.03 1.88 -3.70
N LEU A 25 6.22 0.70 -4.30
CA LEU A 25 5.19 -0.11 -4.95
C LEU A 25 4.54 -1.04 -3.93
N GLY A 26 3.21 -1.11 -3.94
CA GLY A 26 2.44 -2.02 -3.09
C GLY A 26 1.25 -2.63 -3.83
N ALA A 27 0.59 -3.58 -3.20
CA ALA A 27 -0.62 -4.23 -3.70
C ALA A 27 -1.79 -4.00 -2.73
N VAL A 28 -2.95 -3.59 -3.24
CA VAL A 28 -4.16 -3.44 -2.43
C VAL A 28 -4.65 -4.83 -2.02
N VAL A 29 -4.69 -5.10 -0.71
CA VAL A 29 -5.18 -6.37 -0.15
C VAL A 29 -6.61 -6.27 0.37
N GLN A 30 -7.07 -5.07 0.72
CA GLN A 30 -8.46 -4.79 1.09
C GLN A 30 -8.87 -3.37 0.73
N VAL A 31 -10.15 -3.18 0.38
CA VAL A 31 -10.77 -1.87 0.20
C VAL A 31 -11.83 -1.66 1.27
N TYR A 32 -11.76 -0.53 1.98
CA TYR A 32 -12.71 -0.08 2.97
C TYR A 32 -13.53 1.10 2.44
N GLU A 33 -14.82 1.11 2.72
CA GLU A 33 -15.67 2.26 2.42
C GLU A 33 -15.40 3.41 3.42
N PRO A 34 -15.41 4.67 2.96
CA PRO A 34 -15.62 5.10 1.57
C PRO A 34 -14.33 5.12 0.71
N ASP A 35 -13.16 5.22 1.33
CA ASP A 35 -11.89 5.51 0.65
C ASP A 35 -10.64 4.87 1.26
N GLY A 36 -10.78 4.03 2.28
CA GLY A 36 -9.64 3.36 2.92
C GLY A 36 -9.08 2.22 2.09
N LEU A 37 -7.75 2.10 2.00
CA LEU A 37 -7.07 1.00 1.33
C LEU A 37 -6.13 0.31 2.31
N GLU A 38 -6.22 -1.01 2.45
CA GLU A 38 -5.13 -1.78 3.04
C GLU A 38 -4.17 -2.20 1.94
N VAL A 39 -2.90 -1.83 2.08
CA VAL A 39 -1.87 -2.06 1.06
C VAL A 39 -0.70 -2.82 1.68
N GLU A 40 -0.33 -3.93 1.05
CA GLU A 40 0.89 -4.67 1.38
C GLU A 40 2.07 -4.15 0.53
N PHE A 41 3.18 -3.90 1.20
CA PHE A 41 4.46 -3.56 0.58
C PHE A 41 5.43 -4.71 0.79
N VAL A 42 6.09 -5.14 -0.29
CA VAL A 42 7.04 -6.25 -0.26
C VAL A 42 8.39 -5.83 -0.84
N THR A 43 9.45 -6.46 -0.35
CA THR A 43 10.77 -6.40 -0.97
C THR A 43 10.79 -7.17 -2.29
N ALA A 44 11.82 -6.94 -3.13
CA ALA A 44 12.01 -7.71 -4.37
C ALA A 44 12.17 -9.22 -4.14
N SER A 45 12.54 -9.66 -2.93
CA SER A 45 12.60 -11.07 -2.56
C SER A 45 11.25 -11.66 -2.11
N GLY A 46 10.16 -10.88 -2.19
CA GLY A 46 8.82 -11.29 -1.75
C GLY A 46 8.58 -11.25 -0.24
N ARG A 47 9.47 -10.65 0.55
CA ARG A 47 9.23 -10.48 2.00
C ARG A 47 8.42 -9.23 2.27
N THR A 48 7.34 -9.34 3.05
CA THR A 48 6.54 -8.22 3.53
C THR A 48 7.38 -7.25 4.34
N VAL A 49 7.30 -5.97 3.98
CA VAL A 49 7.86 -4.83 4.70
C VAL A 49 6.82 -4.27 5.66
N ALA A 50 5.60 -4.04 5.17
CA ALA A 50 4.50 -3.53 5.96
C ALA A 50 3.15 -3.82 5.28
N VAL A 51 2.10 -3.89 6.10
CA VAL A 51 0.70 -3.81 5.66
C VAL A 51 0.12 -2.57 6.32
N VAL A 52 -0.36 -1.61 5.53
CA VAL A 52 -0.74 -0.28 6.02
C VAL A 52 -2.10 0.13 5.48
N THR A 53 -2.95 0.67 6.36
CA THR A 53 -4.19 1.34 5.95
C THR A 53 -3.90 2.78 5.53
N LEU A 54 -4.28 3.13 4.30
CA LEU A 54 -4.05 4.42 3.66
C LEU A 54 -5.36 5.06 3.22
N ASN A 55 -5.36 6.39 3.15
CA ASN A 55 -6.45 7.26 2.69
C ASN A 55 -5.94 8.35 1.73
#